data_AF-A0A562KBG7-F1
#
_entry.id   AF-A0A562KBG7-F1
#
_cell.length_a   1.000
_cell.length_b   1.000
_cell.length_c   1.000
_cell.angle_alpha   90.00
_cell.angle_beta   90.00
_cell.angle_gamma   90.00
#
_symmetry.space_group_name_H-M   'P 1'
#
loop_
_entity.id
_entity.type
_entity.pdbx_description
1 polymer ?
#
loop_
_entity_poly.entity_id
_entity_poly.type
_entity_poly.pdbx_seq_one_letter_code
_entity_poly.pdbx_strand_id
1 'polypeptide(L)'
;MYCHTNLNNLLNSWIDISEFEWILSDLDVINFTKKKLPIDFNKSFSVITSDDFKKIIETDIQIVWGVISAINKSENPKFDKNNLPFVEGNDNIWINDNFQVENAIFEITAWDSSYTIIKFKDSELSKKFKLYFDEAIELDKYKF
;
A
#
# COMPACT_ATOMS: atom_id res chain seq x y z
N MET A 1 2.23 8.26 18.90
CA MET A 1 3.10 7.22 18.31
C MET A 1 3.19 7.53 16.84
N TYR A 2 4.38 7.88 16.33
CA TYR A 2 4.58 8.12 14.90
C TYR A 2 4.79 6.75 14.24
N CYS A 3 3.79 6.23 13.54
CA CYS A 3 3.98 5.09 12.64
C CYS A 3 3.81 5.58 11.21
N HIS A 4 4.79 5.27 10.36
CA HIS A 4 4.76 5.65 8.94
C HIS A 4 3.78 4.79 8.14
N THR A 5 3.31 3.68 8.72
CA THR A 5 2.32 2.77 8.13
C THR A 5 0.86 3.11 8.47
N ASN A 6 0.60 4.28 9.06
CA ASN A 6 -0.78 4.75 9.22
C ASN A 6 -1.31 5.27 7.87
N LEU A 7 -2.24 4.51 7.28
CA LEU A 7 -2.79 4.83 5.95
C LEU A 7 -3.52 6.19 5.90
N ASN A 8 -4.09 6.64 7.02
CA ASN A 8 -4.75 7.95 7.08
C ASN A 8 -3.73 9.06 6.88
N ASN A 9 -2.62 9.03 7.60
CA ASN A 9 -1.57 10.02 7.40
C ASN A 9 -0.92 9.89 6.01
N LEU A 10 -0.80 8.66 5.51
CA LEU A 10 -0.11 8.36 4.25
C LEU A 10 -0.87 8.82 3.01
N LEU A 11 -2.20 8.64 2.96
CA LEU A 11 -3.02 8.80 1.75
C LEU A 11 -3.99 9.98 1.81
N ASN A 12 -3.94 10.79 2.87
CA ASN A 12 -4.86 11.91 3.01
C ASN A 12 -4.36 13.16 2.25
N SER A 13 -5.30 13.90 1.66
CA SER A 13 -5.15 15.26 1.13
C SER A 13 -4.32 15.48 -0.15
N TRP A 14 -3.41 14.58 -0.55
CA TRP A 14 -2.61 14.74 -1.78
C TRP A 14 -3.02 13.82 -2.93
N ILE A 15 -3.84 12.80 -2.65
CA ILE A 15 -4.33 11.82 -3.62
C ILE A 15 -5.83 11.59 -3.45
N ASP A 16 -6.56 11.44 -4.56
CA ASP A 16 -7.94 10.99 -4.54
C ASP A 16 -8.00 9.46 -4.64
N ILE A 17 -8.15 8.80 -3.50
CA ILE A 17 -8.25 7.34 -3.41
C ILE A 17 -9.53 6.78 -4.05
N SER A 18 -10.51 7.63 -4.33
CA SER A 18 -11.81 7.22 -4.86
C SER A 18 -11.74 6.82 -6.32
N GLU A 19 -10.65 7.10 -7.03
CA GLU A 19 -10.44 6.73 -8.44
C GLU A 19 -10.04 5.26 -8.63
N PHE A 20 -9.71 4.55 -7.54
CA PHE A 20 -9.06 3.24 -7.61
C PHE A 20 -9.88 2.10 -6.98
N GLU A 21 -9.56 0.88 -7.39
CA GLU A 21 -9.79 -0.33 -6.61
C GLU A 21 -8.48 -0.79 -5.97
N TRP A 22 -8.59 -1.47 -4.83
CA TRP A 22 -7.47 -1.72 -3.96
C TRP A 22 -7.24 -3.20 -3.76
N ILE A 23 -6.01 -3.64 -4.00
CA ILE A 23 -5.53 -4.99 -3.71
C ILE A 23 -4.77 -4.94 -2.41
N LEU A 24 -5.07 -5.85 -1.50
CA LEU A 24 -4.38 -6.01 -0.23
C LEU A 24 -3.90 -7.45 -0.12
N SER A 25 -2.62 -7.62 0.15
CA SER A 25 -1.96 -8.92 0.26
C SER A 25 -0.95 -8.90 1.39
N ASP A 26 -0.68 -10.07 1.97
CA ASP A 26 0.31 -10.25 3.04
C ASP A 26 0.11 -9.32 4.24
N LEU A 27 -1.16 -9.04 4.57
CA LEU A 27 -1.52 -8.08 5.61
C LEU A 27 -1.35 -8.67 7.01
N ASP A 28 -0.46 -8.06 7.79
CA ASP A 28 -0.40 -8.17 9.24
C ASP A 28 -0.73 -6.80 9.85
N VAL A 29 -1.78 -6.73 10.68
CA VAL A 29 -2.31 -5.47 11.20
C VAL A 29 -2.61 -5.53 12.68
N ILE A 30 -2.31 -4.43 13.36
CA ILE A 30 -2.77 -4.16 14.73
C ILE A 30 -3.99 -3.24 14.62
N ASN A 31 -5.17 -3.75 15.00
CA ASN A 31 -6.43 -2.99 14.99
C ASN A 31 -6.78 -2.49 16.40
N PHE A 32 -6.46 -1.24 16.69
CA PHE A 32 -6.65 -0.64 18.02
C PHE A 32 -8.13 -0.40 18.35
N THR A 33 -8.95 -0.15 17.33
CA THR A 33 -10.38 0.12 17.54
C THR A 33 -11.24 -1.13 17.77
N LYS A 34 -10.71 -2.31 17.42
CA LYS A 34 -11.46 -3.58 17.37
C LYS A 34 -12.71 -3.54 16.48
N LYS A 35 -12.84 -2.54 15.58
CA LYS A 35 -13.90 -2.51 14.57
C LYS A 35 -13.68 -3.62 13.55
N LYS A 36 -14.76 -4.17 13.02
CA LYS A 36 -14.67 -5.14 11.91
C LYS A 36 -14.13 -4.43 10.67
N LEU A 37 -13.02 -4.93 10.15
CA LEU A 37 -12.43 -4.46 8.89
C LEU A 37 -13.15 -5.14 7.71
N PRO A 38 -13.31 -4.45 6.56
CA PRO A 38 -13.87 -5.03 5.34
C PRO A 38 -12.82 -5.89 4.59
N ILE A 39 -12.04 -6.69 5.32
CA ILE A 39 -11.00 -7.58 4.80
C ILE A 39 -11.27 -8.98 5.35
N ASP A 40 -11.11 -9.99 4.50
CA ASP A 40 -11.11 -11.39 4.93
C ASP A 40 -9.67 -11.88 5.10
N PHE A 41 -9.19 -11.90 6.33
CA PHE A 41 -7.83 -12.33 6.68
C PHE A 41 -7.56 -13.82 6.44
N ASN A 42 -8.58 -14.62 6.10
CA ASN A 42 -8.38 -16.03 5.70
C ASN A 42 -7.98 -16.16 4.22
N LYS A 43 -8.09 -15.08 3.43
CA LYS A 43 -7.67 -15.06 2.04
C LYS A 43 -6.24 -14.54 1.94
N SER A 44 -5.47 -15.12 1.03
CA SER A 44 -4.10 -14.68 0.74
C SER A 44 -4.04 -13.27 0.15
N PHE A 45 -5.11 -12.81 -0.51
CA PHE A 45 -5.28 -11.43 -0.94
C PHE A 45 -6.77 -11.06 -0.98
N SER A 46 -7.05 -9.76 -0.95
CA SER A 46 -8.39 -9.19 -1.13
C SER A 46 -8.37 -8.09 -2.19
N VAL A 47 -9.40 -8.04 -3.02
CA VAL A 47 -9.69 -6.87 -3.87
C VAL A 47 -10.90 -6.19 -3.26
N ILE A 48 -10.79 -4.90 -2.95
CA ILE A 48 -11.84 -4.12 -2.31
C ILE A 48 -12.09 -2.81 -3.05
N THR A 49 -13.30 -2.29 -2.86
CA THR A 49 -13.72 -1.01 -3.43
C THR A 49 -13.03 0.16 -2.73
N SER A 50 -13.03 1.34 -3.36
CA SER A 50 -12.61 2.58 -2.71
C SER A 50 -13.37 2.88 -1.42
N ASP A 51 -14.66 2.54 -1.36
CA ASP A 51 -15.50 2.79 -0.19
C ASP A 51 -15.11 1.89 0.99
N ASP A 52 -14.79 0.62 0.72
CA ASP A 52 -14.29 -0.28 1.76
C ASP A 52 -12.86 0.07 2.17
N PHE A 53 -12.02 0.48 1.23
CA PHE A 53 -10.67 0.95 1.55
C PHE A 53 -10.70 2.23 2.40
N LYS A 54 -11.62 3.15 2.13
CA LYS A 54 -11.82 4.34 2.96
C LYS A 54 -12.17 3.99 4.41
N LYS A 55 -13.01 2.96 4.64
CA LYS A 55 -13.30 2.48 6.00
C LYS A 55 -12.05 1.95 6.72
N ILE A 56 -11.13 1.32 5.98
CA ILE A 56 -9.85 0.87 6.51
C ILE A 56 -9.00 2.07 6.93
N ILE A 57 -8.86 3.06 6.05
CA ILE A 57 -8.11 4.30 6.31
C ILE A 57 -8.66 5.07 7.52
N GLU A 58 -9.97 5.12 7.67
CA GLU A 58 -10.65 5.78 8.79
C GLU A 58 -10.59 4.96 10.10
N THR A 59 -10.16 3.70 10.03
CA THR A 59 -9.95 2.87 11.22
C THR A 59 -8.54 3.09 11.75
N ASP A 60 -8.43 3.22 13.08
CA ASP A 60 -7.12 3.29 13.74
C ASP A 60 -6.46 1.90 13.72
N ILE A 61 -5.73 1.66 12.63
CA ILE A 61 -4.91 0.47 12.40
C ILE A 61 -3.46 0.85 12.15
N GLN A 62 -2.56 -0.04 12.58
CA GLN A 62 -1.16 -0.03 12.18
C GLN A 62 -0.92 -1.27 11.32
N ILE A 63 -0.35 -1.06 10.14
CA ILE A 63 0.07 -2.16 9.27
C ILE A 63 1.51 -2.49 9.62
N VAL A 64 1.74 -3.72 10.09
CA VAL A 64 3.07 -4.24 10.40
C VAL A 64 3.73 -4.70 9.11
N TRP A 65 3.03 -5.56 8.37
CA TRP A 65 3.45 -6.07 7.07
C TRP A 65 2.30 -5.95 6.06
N GLY A 66 2.63 -5.72 4.81
CA GLY A 66 1.65 -5.85 3.73
C GLY A 66 1.99 -5.10 2.46
N VAL A 67 1.37 -5.57 1.38
CA VAL A 67 1.40 -4.94 0.06
C VAL A 67 0.00 -4.43 -0.27
N ILE A 68 -0.10 -3.14 -0.56
CA ILE A 68 -1.35 -2.48 -0.96
C ILE A 68 -1.13 -1.85 -2.32
N SER A 69 -1.89 -2.27 -3.32
CA SER A 69 -1.73 -1.80 -4.69
C SER A 69 -3.04 -1.17 -5.18
N ALA A 70 -2.95 -0.02 -5.84
CA ALA A 70 -4.08 0.65 -6.46
C ALA A 70 -4.15 0.33 -7.96
N ILE A 71 -5.30 -0.08 -8.45
CA ILE A 71 -5.57 -0.29 -9.89
C ILE A 71 -6.72 0.60 -10.35
N ASN A 72 -6.83 0.84 -11.66
CA ASN A 72 -8.01 1.51 -12.21
C ASN A 72 -9.27 0.70 -11.90
N LYS A 73 -10.38 1.40 -11.66
CA LYS A 73 -11.69 0.76 -11.53
C LYS A 73 -12.00 -0.12 -12.74
N SER A 74 -12.66 -1.24 -12.49
CA SER A 74 -13.10 -2.20 -13.53
C SER A 74 -11.95 -2.96 -14.21
N GLU A 75 -10.70 -2.75 -13.81
CA GLU A 75 -9.61 -3.64 -14.17
C GLU A 75 -9.55 -4.83 -13.21
N ASN A 76 -9.14 -5.99 -13.73
CA ASN A 76 -8.75 -7.10 -12.86
C ASN A 76 -7.26 -6.96 -12.52
N PRO A 77 -6.84 -7.29 -11.29
CA PRO A 77 -5.43 -7.24 -10.94
C PRO A 77 -4.64 -8.30 -11.72
N LYS A 78 -3.45 -7.92 -12.16
CA LYS A 78 -2.52 -8.77 -12.91
C LYS A 78 -1.29 -9.05 -12.05
N PHE A 79 -1.11 -10.30 -11.66
CA PHE A 79 0.05 -10.80 -10.94
C PHE A 79 0.13 -12.32 -11.09
N ASP A 80 1.29 -12.90 -10.80
CA ASP A 80 1.45 -14.35 -10.80
C ASP A 80 0.66 -14.97 -9.64
N LYS A 81 -0.29 -15.85 -9.95
CA LYS A 81 -1.11 -16.52 -8.95
C LYS A 81 -0.32 -17.51 -8.08
N ASN A 82 0.85 -17.95 -8.54
CA ASN A 82 1.75 -18.80 -7.76
C ASN A 82 2.70 -17.98 -6.89
N ASN A 83 2.77 -16.66 -7.08
CA ASN A 83 3.63 -15.75 -6.37
C ASN A 83 2.87 -14.45 -6.07
N LEU A 84 1.91 -14.55 -5.15
CA LEU A 84 1.10 -13.42 -4.69
C LEU A 84 1.96 -12.33 -4.08
N PRO A 85 1.54 -11.05 -4.10
CA PRO A 85 2.32 -9.98 -3.50
C PRO A 85 2.63 -10.23 -2.02
N PHE A 86 3.89 -10.10 -1.64
CA PHE A 86 4.38 -10.37 -0.28
C PHE A 86 5.58 -9.48 0.06
N VAL A 87 5.86 -9.35 1.36
CA VAL A 87 6.90 -8.47 1.89
C VAL A 87 8.10 -9.27 2.39
N GLU A 88 7.89 -10.21 3.30
CA GLU A 88 8.99 -10.90 3.98
C GLU A 88 9.80 -11.76 3.00
N GLY A 89 11.12 -11.53 2.94
CA GLY A 89 12.03 -12.26 2.04
C GLY A 89 11.96 -11.84 0.57
N ASN A 90 11.27 -10.73 0.26
CA ASN A 90 11.17 -10.21 -1.10
C ASN A 90 12.09 -9.00 -1.33
N ASP A 91 13.34 -9.24 -1.75
CA ASP A 91 14.30 -8.13 -2.00
C ASP A 91 13.85 -7.19 -3.13
N ASN A 92 12.92 -7.63 -4.00
CA ASN A 92 12.42 -6.82 -5.10
C ASN A 92 11.63 -5.59 -4.64
N ILE A 93 11.13 -5.57 -3.40
CA ILE A 93 10.45 -4.38 -2.87
C ILE A 93 11.39 -3.16 -2.83
N TRP A 94 12.70 -3.37 -2.73
CA TRP A 94 13.73 -2.33 -2.68
C TRP A 94 14.19 -1.87 -4.07
N ILE A 95 13.72 -2.51 -5.14
CA ILE A 95 14.09 -2.18 -6.51
C ILE A 95 13.05 -1.22 -7.11
N ASN A 96 13.52 -0.10 -7.66
CA ASN A 96 12.68 0.82 -8.44
C ASN A 96 11.95 0.09 -9.57
N ASP A 97 10.75 0.56 -9.92
CA ASP A 97 9.90 0.02 -10.98
C ASP A 97 9.50 -1.46 -10.85
N ASN A 98 9.83 -2.12 -9.74
CA ASN A 98 9.41 -3.48 -9.46
C ASN A 98 8.07 -3.47 -8.70
N PHE A 99 6.98 -3.61 -9.43
CA PHE A 99 5.62 -3.72 -8.89
C PHE A 99 5.22 -5.19 -8.80
N GLN A 100 4.62 -5.58 -7.70
CA GLN A 100 4.11 -6.95 -7.52
C GLN A 100 2.77 -7.15 -8.22
N VAL A 101 1.99 -6.07 -8.37
CA VAL A 101 0.79 -6.04 -9.23
C VAL A 101 1.11 -5.28 -10.52
N GLU A 102 1.17 -6.00 -11.64
CA GLU A 102 1.65 -5.50 -12.93
C GLU A 102 0.87 -4.30 -13.48
N ASN A 103 -0.43 -4.18 -13.17
CA ASN A 103 -1.27 -3.05 -13.57
C ASN A 103 -1.52 -2.04 -12.44
N ALA A 104 -0.79 -2.12 -11.33
CA ALA A 104 -0.88 -1.11 -10.28
C ALA A 104 -0.40 0.26 -10.77
N ILE A 105 -1.09 1.32 -10.37
CA ILE A 105 -0.74 2.72 -10.65
C ILE A 105 0.22 3.22 -9.58
N PHE A 106 0.02 2.78 -8.35
CA PHE A 106 0.99 2.86 -7.27
C PHE A 106 0.84 1.68 -6.31
N GLU A 107 1.92 1.39 -5.59
CA GLU A 107 2.03 0.27 -4.66
C GLU A 107 2.70 0.74 -3.39
N ILE A 108 2.12 0.38 -2.26
CA ILE A 108 2.58 0.66 -0.91
C ILE A 108 3.05 -0.65 -0.30
N THR A 109 4.25 -0.66 0.26
CA THR A 109 4.77 -1.76 1.06
C THR A 109 5.01 -1.28 2.48
N ALA A 110 4.28 -1.86 3.43
CA ALA A 110 4.53 -1.71 4.86
C ALA A 110 5.57 -2.74 5.30
N TRP A 111 6.67 -2.26 5.89
CA TRP A 111 7.78 -3.11 6.35
C TRP A 111 7.98 -2.97 7.85
N ASP A 112 7.68 -4.03 8.60
CA ASP A 112 7.80 -4.15 10.06
C ASP A 112 7.26 -2.93 10.84
N SER A 113 6.26 -2.24 10.30
CA SER A 113 5.77 -0.92 10.73
C SER A 113 6.79 0.23 10.83
N SER A 114 8.05 0.00 10.48
CA SER A 114 9.15 0.97 10.58
C SER A 114 9.31 1.79 9.31
N TYR A 115 9.10 1.17 8.15
CA TYR A 115 9.21 1.83 6.85
C TYR A 115 7.93 1.70 6.03
N THR A 116 7.75 2.66 5.13
CA THR A 116 6.74 2.61 4.10
C THR A 116 7.41 2.93 2.79
N ILE A 117 7.41 1.95 1.89
CA ILE A 117 7.93 2.11 0.53
C ILE A 117 6.72 2.40 -0.35
N ILE A 118 6.77 3.45 -1.17
CA ILE A 118 5.74 3.71 -2.17
C ILE A 118 6.38 3.84 -3.54
N LYS A 119 5.83 3.11 -4.50
CA LYS A 119 6.22 3.16 -5.91
C LYS A 119 5.07 3.72 -6.73
N PHE A 120 5.39 4.57 -7.70
CA PHE A 120 4.41 5.19 -8.59
C PHE A 120 4.79 4.93 -10.04
N LYS A 121 3.82 4.56 -10.88
CA LYS A 121 4.01 4.58 -12.35
C LYS A 121 3.83 5.98 -12.94
N ASP A 122 3.03 6.81 -12.27
CA ASP A 122 2.83 8.20 -12.65
C ASP A 122 3.84 9.10 -11.94
N SER A 123 4.71 9.73 -12.73
CA SER A 123 5.70 10.69 -12.24
C SER A 123 5.08 11.91 -11.56
N GLU A 124 3.86 12.31 -11.93
CA GLU A 124 3.15 13.42 -11.29
C GLU A 124 2.65 13.04 -9.89
N LEU A 125 2.18 11.80 -9.70
CA LEU A 125 1.86 11.28 -8.36
C LEU A 125 3.11 11.20 -7.49
N SER A 126 4.24 10.73 -8.03
CA SER A 126 5.52 10.70 -7.31
C SER A 126 5.96 12.09 -6.85
N LYS A 127 5.86 13.12 -7.72
CA LYS A 127 6.16 14.51 -7.36
C LYS A 127 5.24 15.03 -6.27
N LYS A 128 3.92 14.80 -6.38
CA LYS A 128 2.96 15.20 -5.34
C LYS A 128 3.28 14.58 -4.00
N PHE A 129 3.60 13.28 -3.97
CA PHE A 129 4.00 12.57 -2.76
C PHE A 129 5.27 13.20 -2.14
N LYS A 130 6.31 13.42 -2.94
CA LYS A 130 7.58 14.00 -2.46
C LYS A 130 7.43 15.46 -1.99
N LEU A 131 6.49 16.22 -2.55
CA LEU A 131 6.16 17.57 -2.09
C LEU A 131 5.38 17.55 -0.76
N TYR A 132 4.58 16.51 -0.52
CA TYR A 132 3.77 16.38 0.69
C TYR A 132 4.57 15.81 1.87
N PHE A 133 5.47 14.85 1.61
CA PHE A 133 6.37 14.25 2.60
C PHE A 133 7.81 14.70 2.35
N ASP A 134 8.26 15.72 3.08
CA ASP A 134 9.60 16.28 2.92
C ASP A 134 10.69 15.28 3.35
N GLU A 135 10.36 14.39 4.29
CA GLU A 135 11.20 13.31 4.78
C GLU A 135 11.36 12.15 3.80
N ALA A 136 10.47 12.00 2.81
CA ALA A 136 10.53 10.91 1.85
C ALA A 136 11.84 10.98 1.05
N ILE A 137 12.54 9.87 0.87
CA ILE A 137 13.73 9.81 0.03
C ILE A 137 13.49 8.89 -1.15
N GLU A 138 14.20 9.12 -2.24
CA GLU A 138 14.17 8.22 -3.39
C GLU A 138 14.73 6.86 -3.00
N LEU A 139 14.05 5.79 -3.42
CA LEU A 139 14.34 4.43 -2.98
C LEU A 139 15.76 3.97 -3.37
N ASP A 140 16.28 4.40 -4.51
CA ASP A 140 17.65 4.13 -4.96
C ASP A 140 18.73 4.85 -4.14
N LYS A 141 18.37 5.89 -3.39
CA LYS A 141 19.26 6.57 -2.46
C LYS A 141 19.28 5.93 -1.08
N TYR A 142 18.31 5.07 -0.76
CA TYR A 142 18.31 4.32 0.47
C TYR A 142 19.43 3.28 0.46
N LYS A 143 20.21 3.24 1.54
CA LYS A 143 21.26 2.24 1.76
C LYS A 143 20.97 1.53 3.07
N PHE A 144 20.93 0.20 3.00
CA PHE A 144 20.81 -0.69 4.15
C PHE A 144 22.08 -0.68 5.02
#